data_AF-A0A430QS89-F1
#
_entry.id   AF-A0A430QS89-F1
#
_cell.length_a   1.000
_cell.length_b   1.000
_cell.length_c   1.000
_cell.angle_alpha   90.00
_cell.angle_beta   90.00
_cell.angle_gamma   90.00
#
_symmetry.space_group_name_H-M   'P 1'
#
loop_
_entity.id
_entity.type
_entity.pdbx_description
1 polymer ?
#
loop_
_entity_poly.entity_id
_entity_poly.type
_entity_poly.pdbx_seq_one_letter_code
_entity_poly.pdbx_strand_id
1 'polypeptide(L)'
;ERHFNNVFFPTCKAAEAYFDDVYVPIHCLLSEAYVGFEMTSLNPLLNHFGRAQGMVNMLRSSVLLAQHKNVLLFPLDLINQHNLTQEHVLRFLRNDPSMTGTADKPIKKLTCDIASLGHYHAKRVSHLSSELIMQSFSTPTFNSAKLKEKDLQQKDLIQNVLPKLLLPLLSINKYLDFLGYSADFDLRLNSKYNNDLLPLQLCWNAWWNKIPREPKA
;
A
#
# COMPACT_ATOMS: atom_id res chain seq x y z
N GLU A 1 5.77 24.84 4.97
CA GLU A 1 6.95 23.98 5.25
C GLU A 1 7.11 23.51 6.71
N ARG A 2 6.36 24.03 7.71
CA ARG A 2 6.44 23.57 9.12
C ARG A 2 5.78 22.21 9.44
N HIS A 3 5.15 21.55 8.47
CA HIS A 3 4.26 20.42 8.75
C HIS A 3 4.99 19.10 9.07
N PHE A 4 6.19 18.87 8.54
CA PHE A 4 6.86 17.55 8.67
C PHE A 4 7.78 17.42 9.88
N ASN A 5 8.30 18.53 10.45
CA ASN A 5 9.20 18.47 11.60
C ASN A 5 8.47 18.28 12.95
N ASN A 6 7.15 18.51 12.97
CA ASN A 6 6.32 18.39 14.18
C ASN A 6 5.38 17.16 14.15
N VAL A 7 5.38 16.40 13.06
CA VAL A 7 4.47 15.26 12.87
C VAL A 7 5.31 13.98 12.87
N PHE A 8 5.25 13.28 13.99
CA PHE A 8 5.73 11.91 14.14
C PHE A 8 4.54 11.02 14.47
N PHE A 9 4.59 9.76 14.07
CA PHE A 9 3.57 8.80 14.47
C PHE A 9 3.97 8.18 15.81
N PRO A 10 3.20 8.40 16.89
CA PRO A 10 3.52 7.82 18.19
C PRO A 10 3.38 6.29 18.15
N THR A 11 2.43 5.78 17.36
CA THR A 11 2.18 4.36 17.19
C THR A 11 1.96 3.98 15.75
N CYS A 12 2.12 2.70 15.44
CA CYS A 12 1.81 2.17 14.12
C CYS A 12 0.33 2.40 13.74
N LYS A 13 -0.59 2.25 14.71
CA LYS A 13 -2.02 2.55 14.51
C LYS A 13 -2.29 4.02 14.18
N ALA A 14 -1.53 4.94 14.78
CA ALA A 14 -1.65 6.36 14.46
C ALA A 14 -1.19 6.65 13.02
N ALA A 15 -0.16 5.94 12.53
CA ALA A 15 0.24 6.01 11.14
C ALA A 15 -0.86 5.46 10.21
N GLU A 16 -1.45 4.31 10.52
CA GLU A 16 -2.58 3.75 9.77
C GLU A 16 -3.79 4.71 9.71
N ALA A 17 -4.16 5.34 10.83
CA ALA A 17 -5.23 6.32 10.88
C ALA A 17 -4.94 7.55 10.00
N TYR A 18 -3.69 8.04 10.02
CA TYR A 18 -3.28 9.10 9.11
C TYR A 18 -3.35 8.66 7.63
N PHE A 19 -2.99 7.41 7.32
CA PHE A 19 -3.11 6.88 5.96
C PHE A 19 -4.56 6.71 5.52
N ASP A 20 -5.46 6.36 6.44
CA ASP A 20 -6.89 6.36 6.18
C ASP A 20 -7.34 7.78 5.77
N ASP A 21 -6.98 8.81 6.54
CA ASP A 21 -7.38 10.18 6.26
C ASP A 21 -6.80 10.76 4.95
N VAL A 22 -5.62 10.30 4.54
CA VAL A 22 -4.90 10.85 3.37
C VAL A 22 -5.19 10.08 2.08
N TYR A 23 -5.20 8.75 2.13
CA TYR A 23 -5.28 7.92 0.92
C TYR A 23 -6.69 7.40 0.63
N VAL A 24 -7.46 7.06 1.65
CA VAL A 24 -8.78 6.45 1.45
C VAL A 24 -9.75 7.41 0.75
N PRO A 25 -9.87 8.70 1.12
CA PRO A 25 -10.73 9.64 0.40
C PRO A 25 -10.40 9.74 -1.08
N ILE A 26 -9.13 9.68 -1.45
CA ILE A 26 -8.71 9.69 -2.86
C ILE A 26 -9.24 8.45 -3.58
N HIS A 27 -9.10 7.27 -2.97
CA HIS A 27 -9.61 6.03 -3.53
C HIS A 27 -11.15 5.99 -3.59
N CYS A 28 -11.85 6.54 -2.59
CA CYS A 28 -13.30 6.68 -2.58
C CYS A 28 -13.76 7.59 -3.72
N LEU A 29 -13.17 8.79 -3.85
CA LEU A 29 -13.51 9.73 -4.93
C LEU A 29 -13.24 9.16 -6.32
N LEU A 30 -12.12 8.44 -6.50
CA LEU A 30 -11.85 7.74 -7.76
C LEU A 30 -12.92 6.68 -8.03
N SER A 31 -13.31 5.91 -7.02
CA SER A 31 -14.35 4.88 -7.15
C SER A 31 -15.73 5.47 -7.44
N GLU A 32 -16.08 6.60 -6.84
CA GLU A 32 -17.33 7.33 -7.10
C GLU A 32 -17.35 7.97 -8.50
N ALA A 33 -16.20 8.48 -8.98
CA ALA A 33 -16.07 9.05 -10.31
C ALA A 33 -16.37 8.03 -11.42
N TYR A 34 -16.05 6.76 -11.18
CA TYR A 34 -16.61 5.66 -11.97
C TYR A 34 -18.05 5.42 -11.52
N VAL A 35 -18.96 6.22 -12.09
CA VAL A 35 -20.41 6.29 -11.80
C VAL A 35 -20.95 5.04 -11.07
N GLY A 36 -21.12 5.16 -9.76
CA GLY A 36 -22.13 4.39 -9.03
C GLY A 36 -21.64 3.25 -8.15
N PHE A 37 -20.35 3.06 -7.85
CA PHE A 37 -19.97 2.06 -6.84
C PHE A 37 -20.67 2.32 -5.49
N GLU A 38 -21.25 1.27 -4.91
CA GLU A 38 -21.78 1.34 -3.56
C GLU A 38 -20.64 1.26 -2.55
N MET A 39 -20.33 2.39 -1.91
CA MET A 39 -19.18 2.51 -1.01
C MET A 39 -19.25 1.55 0.19
N THR A 40 -20.44 1.17 0.65
CA THR A 40 -20.61 0.28 1.82
C THR A 40 -19.88 -1.05 1.66
N SER A 41 -19.89 -1.65 0.46
CA SER A 41 -19.20 -2.92 0.18
C SER A 41 -17.71 -2.72 -0.11
N LEU A 42 -17.34 -1.56 -0.65
CA LEU A 42 -15.98 -1.27 -1.11
C LEU A 42 -15.09 -0.69 -0.01
N ASN A 43 -15.66 0.01 0.98
CA ASN A 43 -14.92 0.70 2.05
C ASN A 43 -13.88 -0.17 2.77
N PRO A 44 -14.17 -1.41 3.20
CA PRO A 44 -13.16 -2.25 3.86
C PRO A 44 -11.94 -2.51 2.96
N LEU A 45 -12.19 -2.70 1.67
CA LEU A 45 -11.15 -2.91 0.67
C LEU A 45 -10.33 -1.62 0.44
N LEU A 46 -10.98 -0.46 0.30
CA LEU A 46 -10.29 0.82 0.11
C LEU A 46 -9.46 1.24 1.33
N ASN A 47 -9.93 0.95 2.54
CA ASN A 47 -9.18 1.18 3.77
C ASN A 47 -7.85 0.42 3.75
N HIS A 48 -7.90 -0.89 3.49
CA HIS A 48 -6.68 -1.69 3.37
C HIS A 48 -5.80 -1.21 2.22
N PHE A 49 -6.39 -0.78 1.10
CA PHE A 49 -5.63 -0.28 -0.04
C PHE A 49 -4.88 1.02 0.28
N GLY A 50 -5.56 1.99 0.90
CA GLY A 50 -4.97 3.24 1.34
C GLY A 50 -3.84 3.04 2.35
N ARG A 51 -4.03 2.13 3.33
CA ARG A 51 -2.99 1.79 4.30
C ARG A 51 -1.78 1.11 3.66
N ALA A 52 -1.99 0.14 2.77
CA ALA A 52 -0.91 -0.50 2.03
C ALA A 52 -0.09 0.52 1.23
N GLN A 53 -0.79 1.43 0.53
CA GLN A 53 -0.17 2.51 -0.23
C GLN A 53 0.61 3.48 0.66
N GLY A 54 0.04 3.86 1.80
CA GLY A 54 0.68 4.74 2.78
C GLY A 54 1.95 4.16 3.37
N MET A 55 1.91 2.88 3.78
CA MET A 55 3.08 2.17 4.30
C MET A 55 4.21 2.10 3.26
N VAL A 56 3.90 1.73 2.02
CA VAL A 56 4.88 1.71 0.93
C VAL A 56 5.44 3.10 0.64
N ASN A 57 4.61 4.13 0.59
CA ASN A 57 5.08 5.50 0.35
C ASN A 57 5.97 6.00 1.49
N MET A 58 5.65 5.68 2.75
CA MET A 58 6.48 5.99 3.91
C MET A 58 7.87 5.34 3.79
N LEU A 59 7.92 4.04 3.45
CA LEU A 59 9.18 3.33 3.24
C LEU A 59 9.98 3.90 2.06
N ARG A 60 9.32 4.14 0.92
CA ARG A 60 9.97 4.60 -0.31
C ARG A 60 10.54 6.01 -0.18
N SER A 61 9.82 6.89 0.51
CA SER A 61 10.22 8.30 0.71
C SER A 61 11.23 8.51 1.83
N SER A 62 11.41 7.52 2.72
CA SER A 62 12.24 7.62 3.92
C SER A 62 13.67 8.12 3.65
N VAL A 63 14.35 7.58 2.63
CA VAL A 63 15.72 7.97 2.27
C VAL A 63 15.78 9.43 1.83
N LEU A 64 14.89 9.84 0.93
CA LEU A 64 14.83 11.21 0.42
C LEU A 64 14.55 12.21 1.54
N LEU A 65 13.60 11.89 2.42
CA LEU A 65 13.25 12.73 3.57
C LEU A 65 14.38 12.81 4.59
N ALA A 66 15.08 11.70 4.86
CA ALA A 66 16.22 11.68 5.76
C ALA A 66 17.40 12.50 5.22
N GLN A 67 17.73 12.36 3.94
CA GLN A 67 18.85 13.04 3.28
C GLN A 67 18.62 14.54 3.12
N HIS A 68 17.43 14.95 2.64
CA HIS A 68 17.19 16.35 2.28
C HIS A 68 16.45 17.17 3.33
N LYS A 69 15.68 16.53 4.21
CA LYS A 69 14.80 17.23 5.16
C LYS A 69 15.08 16.89 6.62
N ASN A 70 15.92 15.90 6.91
CA ASN A 70 16.14 15.40 8.27
C ASN A 70 14.84 14.93 8.96
N VAL A 71 13.94 14.32 8.19
CA VAL A 71 12.63 13.86 8.68
C VAL A 71 12.56 12.34 8.57
N LEU A 72 12.06 11.70 9.63
CA LEU A 72 11.72 10.29 9.66
C LEU A 72 10.25 10.14 10.05
N LEU A 73 9.48 9.46 9.21
CA LEU A 73 8.05 9.25 9.41
C LEU A 73 7.74 7.88 10.04
N PHE A 74 8.73 7.12 10.49
CA PHE A 74 8.48 5.79 11.05
C PHE A 74 7.80 5.86 12.42
N PRO A 75 6.91 4.91 12.74
CA PRO A 75 6.27 4.84 14.05
C PRO A 75 7.28 4.70 15.19
N LEU A 76 7.14 5.55 16.21
CA LEU A 76 8.05 5.59 17.36
C LEU A 76 8.03 4.31 18.20
N ASP A 77 6.85 3.72 18.39
CA ASP A 77 6.69 2.44 19.09
C ASP A 77 7.51 1.32 18.43
N LEU A 78 7.47 1.20 17.10
CA LEU A 78 8.26 0.22 16.36
C LEU A 78 9.76 0.51 16.48
N ILE A 79 10.20 1.76 16.37
CA ILE A 79 11.61 2.13 16.56
C ILE A 79 12.10 1.68 17.94
N ASN A 80 11.31 1.97 18.98
CA ASN A 80 11.64 1.63 20.36
C ASN A 80 11.67 0.11 20.60
N GLN A 81 10.79 -0.66 19.94
CA GLN A 81 10.78 -2.13 20.04
C GLN A 81 12.09 -2.78 19.55
N HIS A 82 12.79 -2.14 18.61
CA HIS A 82 14.10 -2.60 18.12
C HIS A 82 15.28 -2.01 18.90
N ASN A 83 15.03 -1.35 20.05
CA ASN A 83 16.03 -0.63 20.85
C ASN A 83 16.80 0.44 20.04
N LEU A 84 16.13 1.06 19.08
CA LEU A 84 16.69 2.11 18.24
C LEU A 84 16.23 3.49 18.71
N THR A 85 16.89 4.53 18.20
CA THR A 85 16.42 5.90 18.30
C THR A 85 16.13 6.40 16.88
N GLN A 86 15.34 7.47 16.75
CA GLN A 86 15.11 8.09 15.44
C GLN A 86 16.43 8.50 14.77
N GLU A 87 17.40 8.98 15.54
CA GLU A 87 18.72 9.38 15.03
C GLU A 87 19.51 8.20 14.46
N HIS A 88 19.43 7.01 15.08
CA HIS A 88 20.06 5.81 14.51
C HIS A 88 19.52 5.49 13.12
N VAL A 89 18.20 5.55 12.95
CA VAL A 89 17.53 5.29 11.67
C VAL A 89 17.84 6.40 10.66
N LEU A 90 17.82 7.68 11.07
CA LEU A 90 18.15 8.80 10.21
C LEU A 90 19.59 8.72 9.68
N ARG A 91 20.57 8.41 10.54
CA ARG A 91 21.97 8.23 10.13
C ARG A 91 22.12 7.08 9.15
N PHE A 92 21.48 5.95 9.42
CA PHE A 92 21.48 4.82 8.50
C PHE A 92 20.97 5.22 7.11
N LEU A 93 19.79 5.86 7.02
CA LEU A 93 19.19 6.24 5.74
C LEU A 93 19.99 7.29 4.96
N ARG A 94 20.82 8.07 5.65
CA ARG A 94 21.70 9.08 5.04
C ARG A 94 23.00 8.51 4.49
N ASN A 95 23.48 7.44 5.09
CA ASN A 95 24.74 6.82 4.71
C ASN A 95 24.64 6.16 3.34
N ASP A 96 25.78 6.05 2.66
CA ASP A 96 25.87 5.31 1.42
C ASP A 96 25.57 3.81 1.65
N PRO A 97 24.86 3.12 0.74
CA PRO A 97 24.57 1.69 0.87
C PRO A 97 25.83 0.81 0.91
N SER A 98 27.00 1.29 0.46
CA SER A 98 28.28 0.57 0.61
C SER A 98 28.78 0.49 2.06
N MET A 99 28.31 1.39 2.92
CA MET A 99 28.66 1.44 4.34
C MET A 99 27.69 0.55 5.14
N THR A 100 27.77 -0.76 4.93
CA THR A 100 26.99 -1.76 5.69
C THR A 100 27.74 -2.23 6.92
N GLY A 101 27.13 -2.11 8.09
CA GLY A 101 27.67 -2.60 9.37
C GLY A 101 26.77 -3.62 10.05
N THR A 102 27.29 -4.33 11.06
CA THR A 102 26.47 -5.20 11.93
C THR A 102 25.41 -4.41 12.70
N ALA A 103 25.64 -3.12 12.93
CA ALA A 103 24.72 -2.18 13.55
C ALA A 103 23.46 -1.89 12.71
N ASP A 104 23.44 -2.28 11.43
CA ASP A 104 22.30 -2.03 10.52
C ASP A 104 21.20 -3.09 10.66
N LYS A 105 21.51 -4.26 11.25
CA LYS A 105 20.57 -5.38 11.37
C LYS A 105 19.25 -5.01 12.05
N PRO A 106 19.22 -4.27 13.18
CA PRO A 106 17.96 -3.87 13.81
C PRO A 106 17.15 -2.92 12.93
N ILE A 107 17.78 -2.08 12.11
CA ILE A 107 17.10 -1.12 11.23
C ILE A 107 16.48 -1.84 10.03
N LYS A 108 17.17 -2.84 9.48
CA LYS A 108 16.62 -3.74 8.47
C LYS A 108 15.43 -4.54 9.02
N LYS A 109 15.52 -5.02 10.25
CA LYS A 109 14.41 -5.72 10.92
C LYS A 109 13.21 -4.80 11.17
N LEU A 110 13.45 -3.57 11.62
CA LEU A 110 12.41 -2.53 11.72
C LEU A 110 11.73 -2.28 10.37
N THR A 111 12.52 -2.15 9.30
CA THR A 111 11.99 -1.99 7.94
C THR A 111 11.15 -3.20 7.51
N CYS A 112 11.62 -4.41 7.82
CA CYS A 112 10.89 -5.66 7.58
C CYS A 112 9.53 -5.68 8.28
N ASP A 113 9.45 -5.27 9.55
CA ASP A 113 8.18 -5.25 10.28
C ASP A 113 7.18 -4.25 9.66
N ILE A 114 7.64 -3.07 9.25
CA ILE A 114 6.79 -2.08 8.55
C ILE A 114 6.36 -2.63 7.17
N ALA A 115 7.27 -3.22 6.42
CA ALA A 115 6.98 -3.82 5.11
C ALA A 115 5.99 -4.99 5.23
N SER A 116 6.10 -5.79 6.30
CA SER A 116 5.19 -6.90 6.60
C SER A 116 3.77 -6.41 6.87
N LEU A 117 3.62 -5.26 7.53
CA LEU A 117 2.30 -4.65 7.72
C LEU A 117 1.71 -4.12 6.40
N GLY A 118 2.55 -3.50 5.55
CA GLY A 118 2.16 -3.14 4.19
C GLY A 118 1.72 -4.36 3.37
N HIS A 119 2.45 -5.47 3.48
CA HIS A 119 2.10 -6.74 2.85
C HIS A 119 0.76 -7.28 3.37
N TYR A 120 0.55 -7.28 4.69
CA TYR A 120 -0.70 -7.73 5.31
C TYR A 120 -1.92 -7.02 4.70
N HIS A 121 -1.86 -5.68 4.58
CA HIS A 121 -2.94 -4.91 3.98
C HIS A 121 -3.09 -5.20 2.49
N ALA A 122 -2.00 -5.23 1.73
CA ALA A 122 -2.04 -5.52 0.30
C ALA A 122 -2.65 -6.91 0.01
N LYS A 123 -2.27 -7.92 0.79
CA LYS A 123 -2.87 -9.25 0.76
C LYS A 123 -4.37 -9.20 1.05
N ARG A 124 -4.79 -8.41 2.04
CA ARG A 124 -6.21 -8.29 2.37
C ARG A 124 -7.03 -7.63 1.25
N VAL A 125 -6.45 -6.67 0.52
CA VAL A 125 -7.06 -6.11 -0.69
C VAL A 125 -7.27 -7.18 -1.76
N SER A 126 -6.25 -7.99 -2.05
CA SER A 126 -6.37 -9.10 -3.03
C SER A 126 -7.42 -10.13 -2.63
N HIS A 127 -7.55 -10.45 -1.34
CA HIS A 127 -8.58 -11.36 -0.84
C HIS A 127 -9.99 -10.77 -0.99
N LEU A 128 -10.22 -9.56 -0.46
CA LEU A 128 -11.54 -8.91 -0.50
C LEU A 128 -11.99 -8.65 -1.93
N SER A 129 -11.08 -8.24 -2.82
CA SER A 129 -11.39 -8.04 -4.24
C SER A 129 -11.79 -9.36 -4.93
N SER A 130 -11.13 -10.47 -4.59
CA SER A 130 -11.48 -11.79 -5.13
C SER A 130 -12.87 -12.24 -4.64
N GLU A 131 -13.18 -12.02 -3.36
CA GLU A 131 -14.51 -12.29 -2.81
C GLU A 131 -15.60 -11.46 -3.50
N LEU A 132 -15.37 -10.16 -3.69
CA LEU A 132 -16.30 -9.27 -4.40
C LEU A 132 -16.53 -9.72 -5.85
N ILE A 133 -15.46 -10.09 -6.57
CA ILE A 133 -15.59 -10.61 -7.93
C ILE A 133 -16.39 -11.92 -7.95
N MET A 134 -16.11 -12.86 -7.05
CA MET A 134 -16.87 -14.11 -6.96
C MET A 134 -18.36 -13.85 -6.68
N GLN A 135 -18.65 -12.96 -5.74
CA GLN A 135 -20.03 -12.56 -5.42
C GLN A 135 -20.73 -11.89 -6.61
N SER A 136 -19.99 -11.18 -7.46
CA SER A 136 -20.57 -10.50 -8.63
C SER A 136 -21.15 -11.46 -9.68
N PHE A 137 -20.71 -12.72 -9.71
CA PHE A 137 -21.25 -13.74 -10.63
C PHE A 137 -22.52 -14.43 -10.11
N SER A 138 -22.93 -14.14 -8.87
CA SER A 138 -24.13 -14.73 -8.26
C SER A 138 -25.40 -14.24 -8.96
N THR A 139 -26.45 -15.05 -8.98
CA THR A 139 -27.76 -14.63 -9.50
C THR A 139 -28.41 -13.56 -8.60
N PRO A 140 -29.06 -12.52 -9.17
CA PRO A 140 -29.80 -11.55 -8.38
C PRO A 140 -30.95 -12.20 -7.63
N THR A 141 -31.04 -12.01 -6.32
CA THR A 141 -32.10 -12.57 -5.45
C THR A 141 -33.27 -11.61 -5.23
N PHE A 142 -33.18 -10.37 -5.71
CA PHE A 142 -34.20 -9.34 -5.49
C PHE A 142 -35.44 -9.56 -6.34
N ASN A 143 -36.64 -9.34 -5.78
CA ASN A 143 -37.90 -9.43 -6.53
C ASN A 143 -38.23 -8.16 -7.33
N SER A 144 -37.78 -6.99 -6.88
CA SER A 144 -38.03 -5.70 -7.52
C SER A 144 -37.13 -5.48 -8.75
N ALA A 145 -37.72 -5.10 -9.88
CA ALA A 145 -36.99 -4.80 -11.12
C ALA A 145 -35.92 -3.70 -10.94
N LYS A 146 -36.25 -2.64 -10.19
CA LYS A 146 -35.32 -1.53 -9.91
C LYS A 146 -34.12 -1.98 -9.08
N LEU A 147 -34.32 -2.88 -8.11
CA LEU A 147 -33.24 -3.42 -7.29
C LEU A 147 -32.37 -4.40 -8.08
N LYS A 148 -32.97 -5.21 -8.96
CA LYS A 148 -32.24 -6.09 -9.88
C LYS A 148 -31.34 -5.27 -10.82
N GLU A 149 -31.84 -4.18 -11.37
CA GLU A 149 -31.06 -3.31 -12.25
C GLU A 149 -29.87 -2.68 -11.51
N LYS A 150 -30.09 -2.14 -10.30
CA LYS A 150 -29.01 -1.58 -9.48
C LYS A 150 -27.95 -2.65 -9.14
N ASP A 151 -28.37 -3.85 -8.75
CA ASP A 151 -27.47 -4.98 -8.46
C ASP A 151 -26.65 -5.37 -9.70
N LEU A 152 -27.27 -5.46 -10.88
CA LEU A 152 -26.57 -5.77 -12.12
C LEU A 152 -25.53 -4.70 -12.48
N GLN A 153 -25.86 -3.42 -12.29
CA GLN A 153 -24.91 -2.31 -12.47
C GLN A 153 -23.72 -2.43 -11.50
N GLN A 154 -23.95 -2.75 -10.22
CA GLN A 154 -22.85 -2.98 -9.28
C GLN A 154 -21.95 -4.13 -9.71
N LYS A 155 -22.54 -5.23 -10.18
CA LYS A 155 -21.81 -6.40 -10.63
C LYS A 155 -20.93 -6.08 -11.84
N ASP A 156 -21.45 -5.32 -12.80
CA ASP A 156 -20.68 -4.87 -13.97
C ASP A 156 -19.48 -4.01 -13.56
N LEU A 157 -19.69 -3.05 -12.66
CA LEU A 157 -18.62 -2.21 -12.12
C LEU A 157 -17.54 -3.05 -11.41
N ILE A 158 -17.94 -4.00 -10.57
CA ILE A 158 -17.01 -4.91 -9.87
C ILE A 158 -16.20 -5.74 -10.88
N GLN A 159 -16.79 -6.21 -11.96
CA GLN A 159 -16.10 -7.07 -12.93
C GLN A 159 -15.15 -6.27 -13.84
N ASN A 160 -15.56 -5.06 -14.26
CA ASN A 160 -14.90 -4.33 -15.35
C ASN A 160 -14.10 -3.12 -14.91
N VAL A 161 -14.38 -2.56 -13.72
CA VAL A 161 -13.76 -1.32 -13.23
C VAL A 161 -12.88 -1.57 -12.02
N LEU A 162 -13.31 -2.41 -11.06
CA LEU A 162 -12.54 -2.70 -9.85
C LEU A 162 -11.10 -3.18 -10.15
N PRO A 163 -10.84 -4.10 -11.11
CA PRO A 163 -9.48 -4.50 -11.44
C PRO A 163 -8.59 -3.35 -11.91
N LYS A 164 -9.18 -2.35 -12.59
CA LYS A 164 -8.47 -1.16 -13.08
C LYS A 164 -8.17 -0.17 -11.95
N LEU A 165 -9.13 0.03 -11.04
CA LEU A 165 -8.95 0.82 -9.82
C LEU A 165 -7.82 0.26 -8.94
N LEU A 166 -7.65 -1.06 -8.93
CA LEU A 166 -6.64 -1.75 -8.15
C LEU A 166 -5.26 -1.84 -8.84
N LEU A 167 -5.08 -1.33 -10.06
CA LEU A 167 -3.78 -1.38 -10.74
C LEU A 167 -2.59 -0.86 -9.90
N PRO A 168 -2.71 0.22 -9.10
CA PRO A 168 -1.60 0.67 -8.25
C PRO A 168 -1.16 -0.38 -7.21
N LEU A 169 -2.04 -1.31 -6.82
CA LEU A 169 -1.68 -2.44 -5.94
C LEU A 169 -0.57 -3.30 -6.53
N LEU A 170 -0.49 -3.41 -7.86
CA LEU A 170 0.61 -4.11 -8.52
C LEU A 170 1.95 -3.46 -8.21
N SER A 171 2.03 -2.13 -8.28
CA SER A 171 3.24 -1.38 -7.95
C SER A 171 3.63 -1.53 -6.48
N ILE A 172 2.63 -1.49 -5.58
CA ILE A 172 2.81 -1.73 -4.14
C ILE A 172 3.43 -3.13 -3.92
N ASN A 173 2.82 -4.18 -4.47
CA ASN A 173 3.28 -5.55 -4.30
C ASN A 173 4.69 -5.74 -4.85
N LYS A 174 4.99 -5.19 -6.02
CA LYS A 174 6.33 -5.28 -6.63
C LYS A 174 7.40 -4.58 -5.81
N TYR A 175 7.07 -3.46 -5.18
CA TYR A 175 8.02 -2.76 -4.32
C TYR A 175 8.26 -3.53 -3.02
N LEU A 176 7.22 -4.07 -2.39
CA LEU A 176 7.35 -4.93 -1.20
C LEU A 176 8.17 -6.20 -1.50
N ASP A 177 7.89 -6.86 -2.64
CA ASP A 177 8.68 -8.02 -3.10
C ASP A 177 10.17 -7.65 -3.30
N PHE A 178 10.45 -6.47 -3.88
CA PHE A 178 11.83 -5.97 -4.03
C PHE A 178 12.52 -5.78 -2.69
N LEU A 179 11.84 -5.17 -1.70
CA LEU A 179 12.40 -4.96 -0.38
C LEU A 179 12.81 -6.28 0.27
N GLY A 180 11.96 -7.30 0.21
CA GLY A 180 12.24 -8.62 0.78
C GLY A 180 13.32 -9.40 0.02
N TYR A 181 13.15 -9.58 -1.29
CA TYR A 181 13.98 -10.50 -2.06
C TYR A 181 15.29 -9.91 -2.58
N SER A 182 15.34 -8.60 -2.83
CA SER A 182 16.47 -7.97 -3.53
C SER A 182 17.22 -6.97 -2.67
N ALA A 183 16.52 -6.27 -1.76
CA ALA A 183 17.13 -5.25 -0.94
C ALA A 183 17.50 -5.69 0.48
N ASP A 184 17.07 -6.89 0.93
CA ASP A 184 17.22 -7.32 2.33
C ASP A 184 16.75 -6.24 3.31
N PHE A 185 15.61 -5.62 2.97
CA PHE A 185 14.99 -4.51 3.69
C PHE A 185 15.91 -3.28 3.89
N ASP A 186 16.94 -3.12 3.05
CA ASP A 186 17.79 -1.93 3.02
C ASP A 186 17.19 -0.85 2.10
N LEU A 187 16.56 0.15 2.72
CA LEU A 187 15.89 1.22 1.98
C LEU A 187 16.84 2.11 1.18
N ARG A 188 18.14 2.15 1.52
CA ARG A 188 19.14 2.90 0.74
C ARG A 188 19.26 2.38 -0.70
N LEU A 189 18.85 1.14 -0.94
CA LEU A 189 18.82 0.53 -2.25
C LEU A 189 17.57 0.91 -3.07
N ASN A 190 16.71 1.80 -2.58
CA ASN A 190 15.53 2.28 -3.31
C ASN A 190 15.85 2.82 -4.71
N SER A 191 17.02 3.44 -4.91
CA SER A 191 17.47 3.91 -6.23
C SER A 191 17.72 2.79 -7.24
N LYS A 192 17.99 1.56 -6.75
CA LYS A 192 18.15 0.35 -7.57
C LYS A 192 16.81 -0.32 -7.90
N TYR A 193 15.71 0.11 -7.28
CA TYR A 193 14.39 -0.37 -7.66
C TYR A 193 14.06 0.15 -9.05
N ASN A 194 14.23 -0.73 -10.04
CA ASN A 194 13.76 -0.50 -11.39
C ASN A 194 12.87 -1.66 -11.82
N ASN A 195 11.64 -1.35 -12.23
CA ASN A 195 10.72 -2.33 -12.78
C ASN A 195 10.31 -1.86 -14.18
N ASP A 196 11.22 -2.02 -15.14
CA ASP A 196 11.03 -1.61 -16.54
C ASP A 196 9.82 -2.27 -17.20
N LEU A 197 9.39 -3.43 -16.69
CA LEU A 197 8.22 -4.15 -17.18
C LEU A 197 6.92 -3.71 -16.51
N LEU A 198 6.95 -2.84 -15.49
CA LEU A 198 5.76 -2.39 -14.78
C LEU A 198 4.70 -1.81 -15.73
N PRO A 199 5.02 -0.93 -16.70
CA PRO A 199 4.02 -0.40 -17.63
C PRO A 199 3.34 -1.51 -18.44
N LEU A 200 4.11 -2.48 -18.95
CA LEU A 200 3.57 -3.62 -19.69
C LEU A 200 2.69 -4.51 -18.82
N GLN A 201 3.10 -4.75 -17.57
CA GLN A 201 2.31 -5.53 -16.61
C GLN A 201 1.01 -4.81 -16.23
N LEU A 202 1.02 -3.48 -16.08
CA LEU A 202 -0.18 -2.68 -15.84
C LEU A 202 -1.14 -2.77 -17.02
N CYS A 203 -0.65 -2.54 -18.25
CA CYS A 203 -1.46 -2.66 -19.47
C CYS A 203 -2.03 -4.07 -19.63
N TRP A 204 -1.22 -5.11 -19.39
CA TRP A 204 -1.66 -6.50 -19.48
C TRP A 204 -2.75 -6.82 -18.45
N ASN A 205 -2.57 -6.44 -17.18
CA ASN A 205 -3.57 -6.69 -16.15
C ASN A 205 -4.86 -5.89 -16.40
N ALA A 206 -4.75 -4.66 -16.89
CA ALA A 206 -5.89 -3.83 -17.27
C ALA A 206 -6.67 -4.44 -18.44
N TRP A 207 -5.97 -4.94 -19.46
CA TRP A 207 -6.59 -5.57 -20.63
C TRP A 207 -7.38 -6.83 -20.26
N TRP A 208 -6.84 -7.63 -19.35
CA TRP A 208 -7.46 -8.89 -18.93
C TRP A 208 -8.38 -8.76 -17.70
N ASN A 209 -8.64 -7.54 -17.20
CA ASN A 209 -9.39 -7.30 -15.97
C ASN A 209 -8.91 -8.18 -14.79
N LYS A 210 -7.60 -8.39 -14.68
CA LYS A 210 -7.02 -9.26 -13.64
C LYS A 210 -6.87 -8.50 -12.34
N ILE A 211 -7.41 -9.07 -11.26
CA ILE A 211 -7.09 -8.61 -9.91
C ILE A 211 -5.58 -8.80 -9.68
N PRO A 212 -4.87 -7.79 -9.18
CA PRO A 212 -3.48 -7.95 -8.75
C PRO A 212 -3.38 -9.02 -7.65
N ARG A 213 -2.57 -10.04 -7.92
CA ARG A 213 -2.33 -11.15 -7.00
C ARG A 213 -1.64 -10.67 -5.73
N GLU A 214 -1.81 -11.45 -4.67
CA GLU A 214 -1.12 -11.24 -3.39
C GLU A 214 0.40 -11.07 -3.59
N PRO A 215 1.05 -10.21 -2.79
CA PRO A 215 2.51 -10.14 -2.76
C PRO A 215 3.11 -11.49 -2.33
N LYS A 216 4.32 -11.80 -2.80
CA LYS A 216 4.92 -13.14 -2.66
C LYS A 216 5.84 -13.27 -1.44
N ALA A 217 6.40 -12.16 -0.98
CA ALA A 217 7.40 -12.10 0.09
C ALA A 217 6.79 -11.76 1.45
#